data_AF-A0A093G4X2-F1
#
_entry.id   AF-A0A093G4X2-F1
#
_cell.length_a   1.000
_cell.length_b   1.000
_cell.length_c   1.000
_cell.angle_alpha   90.00
_cell.angle_beta   90.00
_cell.angle_gamma   90.00
#
_symmetry.space_group_name_H-M   'P 1'
#
loop_
_entity.id
_entity.type
_entity.pdbx_description
1 polymer ?
#
loop_
_entity_poly.entity_id
_entity_poly.type
_entity_poly.pdbx_seq_one_letter_code
_entity_poly.pdbx_strand_id
1 'polypeptide(L)'
;SAPPCKTPLICSADGLDQDTFKICKEFLRPFKKSLRKLHLPQHLPREKKMKHMKESLTIIGDRIDLFLQQYCRASEVEHWQRMLWQFVSLFSQLDAKQLQKLHRYSKKNQMAKFL
;
A
#
# COMPACT_ATOMS: atom_id res chain seq x y z
N SER A 1 25.37 15.72 19.05
CA SER A 1 24.21 14.83 18.87
C SER A 1 23.69 14.97 17.45
N ALA A 2 23.80 13.91 16.64
CA ALA A 2 23.29 13.91 15.27
C ALA A 2 21.75 13.97 15.28
N PRO A 3 21.10 14.68 14.34
CA PRO A 3 19.66 14.63 14.22
C PRO A 3 19.25 13.20 13.81
N PRO A 4 18.09 12.68 14.28
CA PRO A 4 17.60 11.40 13.78
C PRO A 4 17.39 11.57 12.29
N CYS A 5 18.20 10.84 11.51
CA CYS A 5 18.12 10.79 10.06
C CYS A 5 16.67 10.51 9.68
N LYS A 6 15.92 11.54 9.30
CA LYS A 6 14.69 11.40 8.54
C LYS A 6 15.15 10.89 7.19
N THR A 7 15.33 9.58 7.07
CA THR A 7 15.53 8.92 5.80
C THR A 7 14.50 9.52 4.85
N PRO A 8 14.94 10.15 3.74
CA PRO A 8 14.01 10.48 2.68
C PRO A 8 13.36 9.14 2.34
N LEU A 9 12.05 9.01 2.55
CA LEU A 9 11.30 7.79 2.18
C LEU A 9 11.60 7.35 0.73
N ILE A 10 12.11 8.28 -0.09
CA ILE A 10 12.63 8.11 -1.45
C ILE A 10 13.84 7.14 -1.51
N CYS A 11 14.77 7.15 -0.56
CA CYS A 11 15.93 6.23 -0.56
C CYS A 11 15.55 4.77 -0.23
N SER A 12 14.39 4.54 0.38
CA SER A 12 13.88 3.17 0.65
C SER A 12 12.97 2.66 -0.47
N ALA A 13 12.80 3.45 -1.52
CA ALA A 13 11.83 3.24 -2.58
C ALA A 13 12.55 2.90 -3.90
N ASP A 14 13.49 1.96 -3.87
CA ASP A 14 14.22 1.47 -5.04
C ASP A 14 13.25 1.14 -6.20
N GLY A 15 13.23 1.99 -7.23
CA GLY A 15 12.35 1.86 -8.40
C GLY A 15 11.18 2.86 -8.50
N LEU A 16 10.98 3.74 -7.50
CA LEU A 16 10.05 4.88 -7.59
C LEU A 16 10.76 6.12 -8.12
N ASP A 17 10.49 6.50 -9.38
CA ASP A 17 10.92 7.78 -9.92
C ASP A 17 10.33 8.96 -9.11
N GLN A 18 11.03 10.10 -9.06
CA GLN A 18 10.66 11.27 -8.26
C GLN A 18 9.24 11.77 -8.57
N ASP A 19 8.86 11.78 -9.85
CA ASP A 19 7.53 12.24 -10.28
C ASP A 19 6.44 11.24 -9.92
N THR A 20 6.72 9.96 -10.10
CA THR A 20 5.82 8.86 -9.71
C THR A 20 5.58 8.87 -8.20
N PHE A 21 6.63 9.11 -7.40
CA PHE A 21 6.54 9.21 -5.95
C PHE A 21 5.67 10.40 -5.52
N LYS A 22 5.77 11.54 -6.21
CA LYS A 22 4.95 12.72 -5.95
C LYS A 22 3.48 12.44 -6.23
N ILE A 23 3.16 11.78 -7.34
CA ILE A 23 1.80 11.39 -7.72
C ILE A 23 1.21 10.43 -6.69
N CYS A 24 1.94 9.36 -6.34
CA CYS A 24 1.50 8.39 -5.32
C CYS A 24 1.22 9.08 -3.98
N LYS A 25 2.09 10.01 -3.59
CA LYS A 25 1.97 10.76 -2.32
C LYS A 25 0.74 11.66 -2.30
N GLU A 26 0.48 12.43 -3.37
CA GLU A 26 -0.72 13.29 -3.43
C GLU A 26 -2.00 12.46 -3.48
N PHE A 27 -2.02 11.37 -4.25
CA PHE A 27 -3.17 10.47 -4.33
C PHE A 27 -3.48 9.78 -3.00
N LEU A 28 -2.45 9.29 -2.30
CA LEU A 28 -2.60 8.58 -1.02
C LEU A 28 -2.64 9.50 0.21
N ARG A 29 -2.41 10.81 0.03
CA ARG A 29 -2.50 11.83 1.08
C ARG A 29 -3.81 11.75 1.89
N PRO A 30 -5.01 11.73 1.27
CA PRO A 30 -6.27 11.59 2.01
C PRO A 30 -6.39 10.23 2.72
N PHE A 31 -5.67 9.20 2.27
CA PHE A 31 -5.69 7.84 2.81
C PHE A 31 -4.57 7.55 3.81
N LYS A 32 -3.85 8.57 4.29
CA LYS A 32 -2.78 8.43 5.29
C LYS A 32 -3.22 7.65 6.55
N LYS A 33 -4.48 7.81 6.97
CA LYS A 33 -5.04 7.06 8.12
C LYS A 33 -5.16 5.56 7.81
N SER A 34 -5.61 5.20 6.61
CA SER A 34 -5.69 3.80 6.14
C SER A 34 -4.30 3.19 5.94
N LEU A 35 -3.35 3.96 5.39
CA LEU A 35 -1.96 3.52 5.25
C LEU A 35 -1.34 3.20 6.61
N ARG A 36 -1.53 4.05 7.62
CA ARG A 36 -1.06 3.77 8.99
C ARG A 36 -1.67 2.52 9.60
N LYS A 37 -2.91 2.17 9.25
CA LYS A 37 -3.57 0.95 9.75
C LYS A 37 -3.05 -0.32 9.08
N LEU A 38 -2.37 -0.22 7.94
CA LEU A 38 -1.62 -1.34 7.34
C LEU A 38 -0.36 -1.67 8.15
N HIS A 39 0.16 -0.72 8.93
CA HIS A 39 1.23 -0.97 9.88
C HIS A 39 0.64 -1.62 11.14
N LEU A 40 0.80 -2.94 11.26
CA LEU A 40 0.27 -3.73 12.37
C LEU A 40 1.10 -3.52 13.65
N PRO A 41 0.56 -2.85 14.69
CA PRO A 41 1.28 -2.68 15.96
C PRO A 41 1.46 -4.04 16.63
N GLN A 42 2.68 -4.40 17.04
CA GLN A 42 2.96 -5.73 17.62
C GLN A 42 2.09 -6.08 18.84
N HIS A 43 1.62 -5.09 19.59
CA HIS A 43 0.81 -5.27 20.80
C HIS A 43 -0.66 -5.69 20.56
N LEU A 44 -1.19 -5.60 19.34
CA LEU A 44 -2.58 -5.98 19.08
C LEU A 44 -2.75 -7.51 18.93
N PRO A 45 -3.90 -8.08 19.37
CA PRO A 45 -4.24 -9.47 19.08
C PRO A 45 -4.31 -9.76 17.58
N ARG A 46 -3.94 -10.98 17.16
CA ARG A 46 -3.88 -11.38 15.75
C ARG A 46 -5.21 -11.15 15.02
N GLU A 47 -6.35 -11.48 15.63
CA GLU A 47 -7.67 -11.24 15.04
C GLU A 47 -7.97 -9.77 14.73
N LYS A 48 -7.73 -8.88 15.70
CA LYS A 48 -7.97 -7.43 15.52
C LYS A 48 -7.03 -6.84 14.47
N LYS A 49 -5.76 -7.28 14.47
CA LYS A 49 -4.79 -6.92 13.42
C LYS A 49 -5.29 -7.30 12.03
N MET A 50 -5.76 -8.54 11.87
CA MET A 50 -6.23 -9.03 10.57
C MET A 50 -7.48 -8.28 10.10
N LYS A 51 -8.43 -7.98 10.99
CA LYS A 51 -9.60 -7.17 10.66
C LYS A 51 -9.21 -5.77 10.17
N HIS A 52 -8.35 -5.07 10.90
CA HIS A 52 -7.90 -3.74 10.52
C HIS A 52 -7.08 -3.72 9.23
N MET A 53 -6.23 -4.74 9.03
CA MET A 53 -5.47 -4.91 7.79
C MET A 53 -6.41 -5.16 6.61
N LYS A 54 -7.40 -6.06 6.75
CA LYS A 54 -8.40 -6.35 5.71
C LYS A 54 -9.15 -5.08 5.29
N GLU A 55 -9.71 -4.37 6.26
CA GLU A 55 -10.48 -3.14 6.01
C GLU A 55 -9.62 -2.10 5.29
N SER A 56 -8.41 -1.86 5.80
CA SER A 56 -7.51 -0.84 5.25
C SER A 56 -6.98 -1.21 3.87
N LEU A 57 -6.65 -2.48 3.66
CA LEU A 57 -6.17 -3.01 2.38
C LEU A 57 -7.26 -2.97 1.31
N THR A 58 -8.50 -3.26 1.68
CA THR A 58 -9.64 -3.18 0.75
C THR A 58 -9.87 -1.73 0.33
N ILE A 59 -9.90 -0.79 1.29
CA ILE A 59 -10.06 0.64 1.00
C ILE A 59 -8.94 1.15 0.07
N ILE A 60 -7.68 0.81 0.37
CA ILE A 60 -6.55 1.28 -0.44
C ILE A 60 -6.54 0.60 -1.81
N GLY A 61 -6.78 -0.71 -1.86
CA GLY A 61 -6.78 -1.48 -3.11
C GLY A 61 -7.90 -1.03 -4.06
N ASP A 62 -9.10 -0.76 -3.56
CA ASP A 62 -10.19 -0.22 -4.39
C ASP A 62 -9.89 1.18 -4.92
N ARG A 63 -9.16 2.00 -4.14
CA ARG A 63 -8.71 3.31 -4.60
C ARG A 63 -7.63 3.20 -5.67
N ILE A 64 -6.69 2.27 -5.52
CA ILE A 64 -5.70 1.96 -6.55
C ILE A 64 -6.42 1.53 -7.83
N ASP A 65 -7.36 0.59 -7.75
CA ASP A 65 -8.10 0.13 -8.92
C ASP A 65 -8.86 1.27 -9.61
N LEU A 66 -9.51 2.15 -8.83
CA LEU A 66 -10.19 3.33 -9.36
C LEU A 66 -9.21 4.32 -10.01
N PHE A 67 -8.02 4.52 -9.43
CA PHE A 67 -6.98 5.36 -10.04
C PHE A 67 -6.53 4.80 -11.39
N LEU A 68 -6.26 3.50 -11.45
CA LEU A 68 -5.86 2.81 -12.67
C LEU A 68 -6.94 2.90 -13.74
N GLN A 69 -8.22 2.83 -13.36
CA GLN A 69 -9.34 2.94 -14.29
C GLN A 69 -9.58 4.36 -14.80
N GLN A 70 -9.40 5.38 -13.95
CA GLN A 70 -9.72 6.77 -14.28
C GLN A 70 -8.57 7.53 -14.93
N TYR A 71 -7.32 7.24 -14.54
CA TYR A 71 -6.17 8.07 -14.91
C TYR A 71 -5.13 7.34 -15.76
N CYS A 72 -5.16 6.00 -15.83
CA CYS A 72 -4.15 5.23 -16.57
C CYS A 72 -4.72 4.64 -17.86
N ARG A 73 -3.92 4.65 -18.92
CA ARG A 73 -4.20 3.87 -20.13
C ARG A 73 -3.90 2.40 -19.89
N ALA A 74 -4.51 1.50 -20.67
CA ALA A 74 -4.28 0.05 -20.54
C ALA A 74 -2.79 -0.35 -20.57
N SER A 75 -1.96 0.37 -21.36
CA SER A 75 -0.50 0.17 -21.42
C SER A 75 0.25 0.59 -20.17
N GLU A 76 -0.31 1.50 -19.37
CA GLU A 76 0.32 2.08 -18.18
C GLU A 76 -0.20 1.45 -16.88
N VAL A 77 -1.34 0.75 -16.93
CA VAL A 77 -1.98 0.11 -15.76
C VAL A 77 -1.01 -0.80 -15.02
N GLU A 78 -0.26 -1.65 -15.72
CA GLU A 78 0.67 -2.57 -15.07
C GLU A 78 1.79 -1.83 -14.32
N HIS A 79 2.34 -0.78 -14.94
CA HIS A 79 3.36 0.06 -14.34
C HIS A 79 2.80 0.74 -13.09
N TRP A 80 1.74 1.53 -13.22
CA TRP A 80 1.14 2.25 -12.10
C TRP A 80 0.65 1.34 -10.97
N GLN A 81 0.15 0.14 -11.30
CA GLN A 81 -0.21 -0.85 -10.30
C GLN A 81 1.02 -1.25 -9.47
N ARG A 82 2.13 -1.61 -10.11
CA ARG A 82 3.38 -1.91 -9.39
C ARG A 82 3.83 -0.73 -8.54
N MET A 83 3.82 0.48 -9.11
CA MET A 83 4.29 1.69 -8.44
C MET A 83 3.47 2.03 -7.18
N LEU A 84 2.13 2.00 -7.29
CA LEU A 84 1.25 2.28 -6.17
C LEU A 84 1.41 1.25 -5.06
N TRP A 85 1.44 -0.05 -5.40
CA TRP A 85 1.62 -1.09 -4.41
C TRP A 85 3.00 -1.04 -3.74
N GLN A 86 4.05 -0.65 -4.47
CA GLN A 86 5.38 -0.43 -3.93
C GLN A 86 5.41 0.76 -2.97
N PHE A 87 4.72 1.85 -3.28
CA PHE A 87 4.55 2.96 -2.37
C PHE A 87 3.76 2.55 -1.11
N VAL A 88 2.69 1.76 -1.26
CA VAL A 88 1.90 1.26 -0.12
C VAL A 88 2.75 0.33 0.78
N SER A 89 3.64 -0.49 0.22
CA SER A 89 4.53 -1.35 1.02
C SER A 89 5.46 -0.56 1.94
N LEU A 90 5.79 0.69 1.64
CA LEU A 90 6.56 1.55 2.54
C LEU A 90 5.85 1.81 3.89
N PHE A 91 4.54 1.57 3.97
CA PHE A 91 3.72 1.74 5.16
C PHE A 91 3.28 0.41 5.78
N SER A 92 3.76 -0.72 5.24
CA SER A 92 3.45 -2.06 5.72
C SER A 92 4.73 -2.84 6.02
N GLN A 93 4.61 -3.95 6.73
CA GLN A 93 5.70 -4.93 6.87
C GLN A 93 5.73 -5.91 5.69
N LEU A 94 4.77 -5.79 4.77
CA LEU A 94 4.58 -6.68 3.63
C LEU A 94 5.06 -6.01 2.35
N ASP A 95 5.65 -6.80 1.46
CA ASP A 95 6.07 -6.34 0.15
C ASP A 95 4.88 -6.07 -0.77
N ALA A 96 5.10 -5.24 -1.79
CA ALA A 96 4.11 -4.91 -2.81
C ALA A 96 3.39 -6.14 -3.38
N LYS A 97 4.14 -7.21 -3.68
CA LYS A 97 3.59 -8.47 -4.20
C LYS A 97 2.66 -9.18 -3.20
N GLN A 98 3.03 -9.17 -1.92
CA GLN A 98 2.23 -9.77 -0.85
C GLN A 98 0.93 -8.97 -0.64
N LEU A 99 1.02 -7.65 -0.63
CA LEU A 99 -0.15 -6.75 -0.53
C LEU A 99 -1.11 -6.93 -1.71
N GLN A 100 -0.59 -7.03 -2.94
CA GLN A 100 -1.41 -7.33 -4.13
C GLN A 100 -2.13 -8.67 -4.00
N LYS A 101 -1.42 -9.71 -3.56
CA LYS A 101 -1.99 -11.05 -3.38
C LYS A 101 -3.08 -11.04 -2.30
N LEU A 102 -2.83 -10.36 -1.17
CA LEU A 102 -3.81 -10.17 -0.11
C LEU A 102 -5.03 -9.38 -0.58
N HIS A 103 -4.84 -8.33 -1.38
CA HIS A 103 -5.95 -7.55 -1.92
C HIS A 103 -6.85 -8.43 -2.82
N ARG A 104 -6.25 -9.24 -3.71
CA ARG A 104 -6.97 -10.22 -4.53
C ARG A 104 -7.72 -11.24 -3.68
N TYR A 105 -7.15 -11.72 -2.58
CA TYR A 105 -7.84 -12.64 -1.67
C TYR A 105 -8.93 -11.95 -0.86
N SER A 106 -8.74 -10.70 -0.45
CA SER A 106 -9.77 -9.89 0.23
C SER A 106 -11.01 -9.75 -0.65
N LYS A 107 -10.82 -9.41 -1.94
CA LYS A 107 -11.92 -9.34 -2.93
C LYS A 107 -12.65 -10.67 -3.12
N LYS A 108 -11.93 -11.80 -3.07
CA LYS A 108 -12.53 -13.14 -3.16
C LYS A 108 -13.07 -13.66 -1.83
N ASN A 109 -13.02 -12.86 -0.75
CA ASN A 109 -13.29 -13.26 0.63
C ASN A 109 -12.50 -14.50 1.10
N GLN A 110 -11.34 -14.77 0.47
CA GLN A 110 -10.47 -15.93 0.70
C GLN A 110 -9.27 -15.59 1.60
N MET A 111 -9.38 -14.59 2.47
CA MET A 111 -8.27 -14.20 3.35
C MET A 111 -7.78 -15.32 4.27
N ALA A 112 -8.64 -16.30 4.56
CA ALA A 112 -8.27 -17.50 5.30
C ALA A 112 -7.16 -18.34 4.61
N LYS A 113 -6.97 -18.22 3.30
CA LYS A 113 -5.90 -18.91 2.56
C LYS A 113 -4.51 -18.28 2.74
N PHE A 114 -4.43 -17.11 3.37
CA PHE A 114 -3.18 -16.44 3.71
C PHE A 114 -2.75 -16.74 5.17
N LEU A 115 -3.59 -17.48 5.92
CA LEU A 115 -3.33 -17.88 7.32
C LEU A 115 -2.37 -19.05 7.42
#